data_AF-A0A0A5GN05-F1
#
_entry.id   AF-A0A0A5GN05-F1
#
_cell.length_a   1.000
_cell.length_b   1.000
_cell.length_c   1.000
_cell.angle_alpha   90.00
_cell.angle_beta   90.00
_cell.angle_gamma   90.00
#
_symmetry.space_group_name_H-M   'P 1'
#
loop_
_entity.id
_entity.type
_entity.pdbx_description
1 polymer ?
#
loop_
_entity_poly.entity_id
_entity_poly.type
_entity_poly.pdbx_seq_one_letter_code
_entity_poly.pdbx_strand_id
1 'polypeptide(L)'
;MKKHKGLKGAQVTPSPTPIPPIENDLAPECILVPKVYDWVFFANEIETTNFIPDEAARATVSAAIAAGEVVTAEVVGPENLDDVESFVTILENGNPGRVSIRWIIPLTVNVFINGTLATSFQVTTQASDEIMLCVPVGITEENIEAKAAQVVTEGQVPVLPGGEPFGPIIPINVVLCKSVHVTFEVKLEVLAKFCTPRPNNIVVPRPTLRCDLSSIQFPPQCPDIFPPANTECQGTALARREETVATFGVIGTVIEGLSTMTARIAEECSLATSEFTYTFNATDIEPVIPTPVPPIDTPIELNFTFTPSTFETITCDNTTNSLVVFGQGERVLNGIEEQLVFELRLFEGAQSAQLLLRDTSGDVVFDSGLFEALVDFEECDTFGDLLNLI
;
A
#
# COMPACT_ATOMS: atom_id res chain seq x y z
N MET A 1 99.84 -18.24 -11.95
CA MET A 1 100.04 -17.58 -13.26
C MET A 1 98.88 -16.63 -13.50
N LYS A 2 99.18 -15.35 -13.80
CA LYS A 2 98.21 -14.39 -14.35
C LYS A 2 97.60 -14.97 -15.63
N LYS A 3 96.33 -14.67 -15.89
CA LYS A 3 95.85 -14.28 -17.23
C LYS A 3 94.46 -13.63 -17.11
N HIS A 4 94.45 -12.31 -17.06
CA HIS A 4 93.34 -11.55 -17.62
C HIS A 4 93.27 -11.85 -19.12
N LYS A 5 92.08 -12.09 -19.64
CA LYS A 5 91.67 -11.67 -20.98
C LYS A 5 90.15 -11.47 -20.94
N GLY A 6 89.73 -10.29 -21.36
CA GLY A 6 88.33 -9.90 -21.37
C GLY A 6 87.70 -9.92 -22.76
N LEU A 7 86.52 -9.30 -22.75
CA LEU A 7 85.83 -8.60 -23.82
C LEU A 7 85.03 -9.41 -24.86
N LYS A 8 83.77 -8.93 -24.96
CA LYS A 8 82.96 -8.68 -26.17
C LYS A 8 82.29 -9.88 -26.84
N GLY A 9 80.95 -9.79 -26.85
CA GLY A 9 80.22 -9.67 -28.11
C GLY A 9 79.20 -10.76 -28.41
N ALA A 10 78.03 -10.28 -28.82
CA ALA A 10 76.96 -10.97 -29.56
C ALA A 10 76.12 -12.01 -28.82
N GLN A 11 74.90 -11.55 -28.55
CA GLN A 11 73.70 -12.30 -28.22
C GLN A 11 73.48 -13.45 -29.22
N VAL A 12 73.66 -14.68 -28.75
CA VAL A 12 72.93 -15.83 -29.29
C VAL A 12 71.63 -15.88 -28.50
N THR A 13 70.50 -15.70 -29.19
CA THR A 13 69.16 -15.91 -28.63
C THR A 13 69.09 -17.34 -28.09
N PRO A 14 69.05 -17.54 -26.76
CA PRO A 14 68.81 -18.86 -26.23
C PRO A 14 67.31 -19.13 -26.40
N SER A 15 67.00 -20.23 -27.07
CA SER A 15 65.72 -20.93 -26.94
C SER A 15 65.32 -20.95 -25.45
N PRO A 16 64.05 -20.67 -25.10
CA PRO A 16 63.65 -20.51 -23.70
C PRO A 16 64.01 -21.78 -22.93
N THR A 17 64.99 -21.65 -22.04
CA THR A 17 65.19 -22.61 -20.97
C THR A 17 64.03 -22.39 -20.00
N PRO A 18 63.30 -23.43 -19.57
CA PRO A 18 62.23 -23.26 -18.61
C PRO A 18 62.80 -22.60 -17.37
N ILE A 19 62.23 -21.44 -17.02
CA ILE A 19 62.50 -20.75 -15.77
C ILE A 19 62.18 -21.75 -14.65
N PRO A 20 63.13 -22.10 -13.77
CA PRO A 20 62.78 -22.88 -12.59
C PRO A 20 61.73 -22.07 -11.82
N PRO A 21 60.62 -22.69 -11.37
CA PRO A 21 59.57 -21.96 -10.68
C PRO A 21 60.21 -21.18 -9.54
N ILE A 22 59.98 -19.86 -9.52
CA ILE A 22 60.28 -19.03 -8.35
C ILE A 22 59.53 -19.70 -7.21
N GLU A 23 60.27 -20.26 -6.27
CA GLU A 23 59.72 -20.87 -5.08
C GLU A 23 58.98 -19.76 -4.34
N ASN A 24 57.66 -19.85 -4.35
CA ASN A 24 56.76 -18.87 -3.75
C ASN A 24 56.84 -19.03 -2.24
N ASP A 25 57.86 -18.44 -1.64
CA ASP A 25 58.07 -18.44 -0.20
C ASP A 25 57.05 -17.48 0.44
N LEU A 26 55.83 -18.00 0.64
CA LEU A 26 54.76 -17.31 1.35
C LEU A 26 55.11 -17.27 2.83
N ALA A 27 55.89 -16.28 3.23
CA ALA A 27 56.10 -15.96 4.63
C ALA A 27 54.87 -15.20 5.17
N PRO A 28 54.40 -15.54 6.39
CA PRO A 28 53.46 -14.70 7.15
C PRO A 28 53.98 -13.27 7.28
N GLU A 29 53.36 -12.32 6.60
CA GLU A 29 53.62 -10.90 6.80
C GLU A 29 52.43 -10.24 7.50
N CYS A 30 52.67 -9.68 8.68
CA CYS A 30 51.68 -8.87 9.37
C CYS A 30 51.56 -7.52 8.66
N ILE A 31 50.41 -7.25 8.07
CA ILE A 31 50.11 -5.95 7.46
C ILE A 31 49.03 -5.23 8.30
N LEU A 32 49.22 -3.92 8.48
CA LEU A 32 48.20 -3.02 9.02
C LEU A 32 47.48 -2.42 7.82
N VAL A 33 46.21 -2.77 7.63
CA VAL A 33 45.39 -2.28 6.52
C VAL A 33 43.99 -1.93 7.02
N PRO A 34 43.35 -0.90 6.45
CA PRO A 34 41.95 -0.62 6.72
C PRO A 34 41.08 -1.76 6.17
N LYS A 35 40.26 -2.38 7.03
CA LYS A 35 39.22 -3.33 6.62
C LYS A 35 37.98 -2.57 6.21
N VAL A 36 37.44 -2.89 5.03
CA VAL A 36 36.13 -2.39 4.57
C VAL A 36 35.01 -3.22 5.22
N TYR A 37 34.14 -2.57 5.99
CA TYR A 37 32.98 -3.17 6.66
C TYR A 37 31.76 -3.23 5.76
N ASP A 38 31.54 -2.18 4.97
CA ASP A 38 30.48 -2.08 3.99
C ASP A 38 30.94 -1.16 2.86
N TRP A 39 30.44 -1.42 1.65
CA TRP A 39 30.74 -0.62 0.47
C TRP A 39 29.50 -0.53 -0.43
N VAL A 40 28.99 0.70 -0.56
CA VAL A 40 27.76 0.99 -1.29
C VAL A 40 28.06 1.97 -2.43
N PHE A 41 27.50 1.67 -3.59
CA PHE A 41 27.55 2.53 -4.77
C PHE A 41 26.12 2.87 -5.24
N PHE A 42 25.87 4.14 -5.53
CA PHE A 42 24.57 4.63 -6.00
C PHE A 42 24.70 5.98 -6.71
N ALA A 43 23.66 6.40 -7.42
CA ALA A 43 23.61 7.68 -8.12
C ALA A 43 22.26 8.35 -7.91
N ASN A 44 22.27 9.68 -7.80
CA ASN A 44 21.05 10.48 -7.72
C ASN A 44 21.08 11.57 -8.79
N GLU A 45 19.91 11.84 -9.34
CA GLU A 45 19.65 12.95 -10.25
C GLU A 45 19.21 14.16 -9.42
N ILE A 46 19.76 15.32 -9.74
CA ILE A 46 19.56 16.57 -9.01
C ILE A 46 19.16 17.64 -10.02
N GLU A 47 17.90 18.09 -9.89
CA GLU A 47 17.34 19.16 -10.70
C GLU A 47 17.27 20.44 -9.87
N THR A 48 17.87 21.52 -10.38
CA THR A 48 17.80 22.84 -9.75
C THR A 48 17.76 23.94 -10.80
N THR A 49 17.21 25.09 -10.42
CA THR A 49 17.17 26.26 -11.29
C THR A 49 18.05 27.35 -10.70
N ASN A 50 18.93 27.93 -11.52
CA ASN A 50 19.79 29.03 -11.10
C ASN A 50 19.52 30.28 -11.94
N PHE A 51 19.69 31.45 -11.32
CA PHE A 51 19.67 32.74 -12.02
C PHE A 51 21.10 33.21 -12.28
N ILE A 52 21.27 34.12 -13.24
CA ILE A 52 22.56 34.77 -13.50
C ILE A 52 22.82 35.78 -12.38
N PRO A 53 23.87 35.60 -11.54
CA PRO A 53 24.07 36.42 -10.35
C PRO A 53 24.52 37.84 -10.67
N ASP A 54 25.29 38.03 -11.74
CA ASP A 54 25.73 39.36 -12.17
C ASP A 54 24.60 40.12 -12.86
N GLU A 55 24.24 41.28 -12.31
CA GLU A 55 23.10 42.06 -12.78
C GLU A 55 23.29 42.61 -14.21
N ALA A 56 24.51 43.00 -14.58
CA ALA A 56 24.80 43.53 -15.91
C ALA A 56 24.75 42.43 -16.99
N ALA A 57 25.33 41.26 -16.70
CA ALA A 57 25.24 40.07 -17.54
C ALA A 57 23.79 39.60 -17.66
N ARG A 58 23.05 39.61 -16.56
CA ARG A 58 21.62 39.27 -16.55
C ARG A 58 20.80 40.20 -17.44
N ALA A 59 21.00 41.52 -17.35
CA ALA A 59 20.34 42.49 -18.21
C ALA A 59 20.69 42.28 -19.70
N THR A 60 21.96 41.97 -19.98
CA THR A 60 22.43 41.65 -21.34
C THR A 60 21.75 40.42 -21.90
N VAL A 61 21.66 39.34 -21.11
CA VAL A 61 21.01 38.09 -21.51
C VAL A 61 19.49 38.28 -21.67
N SER A 62 18.84 39.04 -20.79
CA SER A 62 17.43 39.40 -20.93
C SER A 62 17.14 40.14 -22.23
N ALA A 63 18.00 41.09 -22.61
CA ALA A 63 17.86 41.84 -23.85
C ALA A 63 18.04 40.94 -25.09
N ALA A 64 18.99 40.02 -25.06
CA ALA A 64 19.20 39.02 -26.12
C ALA A 64 17.97 38.11 -26.30
N ILE A 65 17.40 37.60 -25.19
CA ILE A 65 16.16 36.80 -25.22
C ILE A 65 15.00 37.63 -25.78
N ALA A 66 14.84 38.89 -25.36
CA ALA A 66 13.79 39.78 -25.86
C ALA A 66 13.95 40.14 -27.34
N ALA A 67 15.19 40.17 -27.84
CA ALA A 67 15.52 40.37 -29.26
C ALA A 67 15.33 39.10 -30.11
N GLY A 68 15.00 37.95 -29.50
CA GLY A 68 14.85 36.67 -30.18
C GLY A 68 16.17 36.00 -30.56
N GLU A 69 17.27 36.37 -29.90
CA GLU A 69 18.57 35.74 -30.09
C GLU A 69 18.62 34.35 -29.41
N VAL A 70 19.49 33.47 -29.91
CA VAL A 70 19.64 32.13 -29.34
C VAL A 70 20.53 32.20 -28.10
N VAL A 71 19.95 31.97 -26.94
CA VAL A 71 20.67 31.92 -25.66
C VAL A 71 20.69 30.51 -25.11
N THR A 72 21.89 30.00 -24.85
CA THR A 72 22.13 28.66 -24.28
C THR A 72 23.09 28.76 -23.11
N ALA A 73 23.02 27.79 -22.20
CA ALA A 73 24.02 27.63 -21.15
C ALA A 73 24.66 26.25 -21.25
N GLU A 74 25.93 26.17 -20.92
CA GLU A 74 26.66 24.91 -20.76
C GLU A 74 26.99 24.75 -19.28
N VAL A 75 26.62 23.60 -18.71
CA VAL A 75 26.92 23.28 -17.31
C VAL A 75 28.05 22.28 -17.27
N VAL A 76 29.14 22.66 -16.61
CA VAL A 76 30.35 21.83 -16.49
C VAL A 76 30.51 21.44 -15.02
N GLY A 77 30.67 20.14 -14.77
CA GLY A 77 31.03 19.61 -13.46
C GLY A 77 32.44 20.01 -13.02
N PRO A 78 32.84 19.68 -11.79
CA PRO A 78 34.19 20.00 -11.32
C PRO A 78 35.26 19.19 -12.07
N GLU A 79 36.41 19.82 -12.35
CA GLU A 79 37.55 19.12 -12.97
C GLU A 79 38.16 18.07 -12.03
N ASN A 80 38.18 18.37 -10.73
CA ASN A 80 38.60 17.44 -9.69
C ASN A 80 37.39 16.99 -8.87
N LEU A 81 37.18 15.67 -8.78
CA LEU A 81 36.10 15.10 -7.97
C LEU A 81 36.30 15.32 -6.47
N ASP A 82 37.52 15.62 -6.01
CA ASP A 82 37.80 16.01 -4.63
C ASP A 82 37.21 17.40 -4.28
N ASP A 83 36.81 18.20 -5.28
CA ASP A 83 36.10 19.47 -5.06
C ASP A 83 34.63 19.25 -4.65
N VAL A 84 34.12 18.01 -4.76
CA VAL A 84 32.80 17.64 -4.25
C VAL A 84 32.91 17.31 -2.77
N GLU A 85 32.45 18.23 -1.93
CA GLU A 85 32.48 18.04 -0.47
C GLU A 85 31.37 17.08 -0.02
N SER A 86 31.69 16.22 0.94
CA SER A 86 30.73 15.34 1.61
C SER A 86 30.79 15.52 3.12
N PHE A 87 29.61 15.57 3.75
CA PHE A 87 29.46 15.66 5.20
C PHE A 87 28.63 14.47 5.64
N VAL A 88 29.24 13.59 6.43
CA VAL A 88 28.61 12.37 6.92
C VAL A 88 28.13 12.58 8.35
N THR A 89 26.90 12.18 8.64
CA THR A 89 26.34 12.14 10.00
C THR A 89 25.75 10.76 10.27
N ILE A 90 26.18 10.12 11.35
CA ILE A 90 25.56 8.87 11.80
C ILE A 90 24.29 9.21 12.58
N LEU A 91 23.13 8.82 12.06
CA LEU A 91 21.84 9.04 12.72
C LEU A 91 21.52 7.92 13.71
N GLU A 92 21.89 6.69 13.37
CA GLU A 92 21.64 5.50 14.18
C GLU A 92 22.71 4.44 13.93
N ASN A 93 23.41 3.98 14.98
CA ASN A 93 24.33 2.86 14.87
C ASN A 93 23.58 1.53 14.70
N GLY A 94 24.12 0.61 13.90
CA GLY A 94 23.47 -0.67 13.67
C GLY A 94 24.13 -1.52 12.59
N ASN A 95 23.52 -2.68 12.33
CA ASN A 95 23.85 -3.56 11.22
C ASN A 95 22.56 -4.03 10.52
N PRO A 96 21.94 -3.19 9.67
CA PRO A 96 22.42 -1.88 9.23
C PRO A 96 22.04 -0.73 10.18
N GLY A 97 22.86 0.31 10.22
CA GLY A 97 22.56 1.60 10.84
C GLY A 97 22.25 2.67 9.77
N ARG A 98 21.78 3.83 10.21
CA ARG A 98 21.25 4.90 9.36
C ARG A 98 22.22 6.07 9.32
N VAL A 99 22.61 6.49 8.11
CA VAL A 99 23.63 7.53 7.89
C VAL A 99 23.08 8.56 6.91
N SER A 100 23.21 9.84 7.26
CA SER A 100 22.92 10.95 6.37
C SER A 100 24.21 11.47 5.76
N ILE A 101 24.18 11.75 4.45
CA ILE A 101 25.31 12.33 3.72
C ILE A 101 24.82 13.56 2.97
N ARG A 102 25.40 14.72 3.29
CA ARG A 102 25.17 15.95 2.54
C ARG A 102 26.33 16.18 1.59
N TRP A 103 26.02 16.42 0.33
CA TRP A 103 26.97 16.69 -0.75
C TRP A 103 26.88 18.16 -1.16
N ILE A 104 28.03 18.78 -1.42
CA ILE A 104 28.14 20.11 -2.04
C ILE A 104 28.90 19.95 -3.35
N ILE A 105 28.24 20.24 -4.46
CA ILE A 105 28.75 20.03 -5.82
C ILE A 105 28.98 21.41 -6.45
N PRO A 106 30.22 21.83 -6.67
CA PRO A 106 30.51 23.04 -7.43
C PRO A 106 30.34 22.78 -8.93
N LEU A 107 29.66 23.69 -9.62
CA LEU A 107 29.40 23.63 -11.06
C LEU A 107 29.77 24.97 -11.70
N THR A 108 30.33 24.90 -12.91
CA THR A 108 30.59 26.09 -13.73
C THR A 108 29.50 26.24 -14.77
N VAL A 109 28.86 27.40 -14.83
CA VAL A 109 27.83 27.72 -15.83
C VAL A 109 28.39 28.73 -16.81
N ASN A 110 28.47 28.35 -18.08
CA ASN A 110 28.89 29.21 -19.19
C ASN A 110 27.67 29.59 -20.03
N VAL A 111 27.33 30.87 -20.10
CA VAL A 111 26.18 31.36 -20.87
C VAL A 111 26.65 31.90 -22.21
N PHE A 112 26.00 31.46 -23.30
CA PHE A 112 26.32 31.84 -24.67
C PHE A 112 25.15 32.55 -25.33
N ILE A 113 25.45 33.64 -26.05
CA ILE A 113 24.52 34.36 -26.91
C ILE A 113 25.00 34.16 -28.36
N ASN A 114 24.17 33.53 -29.20
CA ASN A 114 24.50 33.18 -30.58
C ASN A 114 25.86 32.44 -30.71
N GLY A 115 26.15 31.57 -29.74
CA GLY A 115 27.41 30.80 -29.68
C GLY A 115 28.63 31.56 -29.15
N THR A 116 28.50 32.85 -28.78
CA THR A 116 29.58 33.62 -28.16
C THR A 116 29.41 33.64 -26.65
N LEU A 117 30.48 33.34 -25.89
CA LEU A 117 30.46 33.38 -24.43
C LEU A 117 30.12 34.79 -23.94
N ALA A 118 29.01 34.91 -23.22
CA ALA A 118 28.52 36.16 -22.64
C ALA A 118 28.94 36.32 -21.18
N THR A 119 28.83 35.26 -20.39
CA THR A 119 29.24 35.27 -18.97
C THR A 119 29.55 33.85 -18.48
N SER A 120 30.32 33.75 -17.39
CA SER A 120 30.62 32.50 -16.70
C SER A 120 30.59 32.74 -15.20
N PHE A 121 29.98 31.83 -14.45
CA PHE A 121 29.88 31.91 -13.00
C PHE A 121 29.81 30.52 -12.35
N GLN A 122 30.17 30.46 -11.07
CA GLN A 122 30.09 29.25 -10.26
C GLN A 122 28.73 29.17 -9.56
N VAL A 123 28.13 28.00 -9.56
CA VAL A 123 26.97 27.67 -8.74
C VAL A 123 27.26 26.44 -7.91
N THR A 124 26.73 26.40 -6.70
CA THR A 124 26.84 25.24 -5.82
C THR A 124 25.49 24.57 -5.70
N THR A 125 25.41 23.29 -6.06
CA THR A 125 24.23 22.46 -5.86
C THR A 125 24.45 21.56 -4.66
N GLN A 126 23.39 21.33 -3.87
CA GLN A 126 23.45 20.47 -2.71
C GLN A 126 22.53 19.27 -2.89
N ALA A 127 22.97 18.11 -2.42
CA ALA A 127 22.15 16.91 -2.33
C ALA A 127 22.26 16.30 -0.95
N SER A 128 21.18 15.72 -0.44
CA SER A 128 21.19 15.00 0.83
C SER A 128 20.68 13.60 0.60
N ASP A 129 21.45 12.62 1.08
CA ASP A 129 21.07 11.22 1.04
C ASP A 129 20.93 10.70 2.45
N GLU A 130 20.01 9.76 2.62
CA GLU A 130 19.96 8.89 3.77
C GLU A 130 20.18 7.47 3.26
N ILE A 131 21.14 6.76 3.83
CA ILE A 131 21.52 5.40 3.40
C ILE A 131 21.71 4.48 4.60
N MET A 132 21.55 3.18 4.36
CA MET A 132 21.75 2.13 5.34
C MET A 132 23.15 1.53 5.19
N LEU A 133 24.00 1.68 6.21
CA LEU A 133 25.39 1.19 6.25
C LEU A 133 25.63 0.28 7.45
N CYS A 134 26.58 -0.65 7.36
CA CYS A 134 27.04 -1.39 8.54
C CYS A 134 27.91 -0.48 9.43
N VAL A 135 27.30 0.14 10.45
CA VAL A 135 27.94 1.07 11.39
C VAL A 135 27.73 0.63 12.85
N PRO A 136 28.32 -0.51 13.27
CA PRO A 136 28.22 -0.97 14.66
C PRO A 136 28.76 0.05 15.67
N VAL A 137 28.37 -0.12 16.94
CA VAL A 137 28.86 0.72 18.05
C VAL A 137 30.38 0.71 18.07
N GLY A 138 31.00 1.89 17.98
CA GLY A 138 32.46 2.08 17.92
C GLY A 138 32.99 2.59 16.58
N ILE A 139 32.19 2.51 15.50
CA ILE A 139 32.48 3.21 14.24
C ILE A 139 32.01 4.66 14.35
N THR A 140 32.90 5.61 14.07
CA THR A 140 32.60 7.06 14.04
C THR A 140 32.48 7.57 12.60
N GLU A 141 32.09 8.82 12.42
CA GLU A 141 31.99 9.46 11.10
C GLU A 141 33.33 9.49 10.35
N GLU A 142 34.45 9.58 11.07
CA GLU A 142 35.81 9.55 10.52
C GLU A 142 36.14 8.20 9.84
N ASN A 143 35.42 7.14 10.20
CA ASN A 143 35.57 5.82 9.60
C ASN A 143 34.78 5.66 8.29
N ILE A 144 33.94 6.63 7.92
CA ILE A 144 33.08 6.58 6.74
C ILE A 144 33.65 7.50 5.68
N GLU A 145 34.15 6.90 4.59
CA GLU A 145 34.65 7.64 3.44
C GLU A 145 33.56 7.70 2.36
N ALA A 146 33.04 8.91 2.11
CA ALA A 146 32.03 9.18 1.09
C ALA A 146 32.65 10.05 -0.01
N LYS A 147 32.80 9.49 -1.22
CA LYS A 147 33.42 10.17 -2.36
C LYS A 147 32.51 10.21 -3.58
N ALA A 148 32.59 11.31 -4.33
CA ALA A 148 32.04 11.38 -5.67
C ALA A 148 32.87 10.47 -6.59
N ALA A 149 32.20 9.52 -7.24
CA ALA A 149 32.82 8.66 -8.24
C ALA A 149 32.76 9.29 -9.64
N GLN A 150 31.70 10.07 -9.90
CA GLN A 150 31.52 10.79 -11.16
C GLN A 150 30.46 11.88 -10.99
N VAL A 151 30.64 13.01 -11.67
CA VAL A 151 29.62 14.04 -11.87
C VAL A 151 29.30 14.10 -13.36
N VAL A 152 28.03 13.89 -13.71
CA VAL A 152 27.55 13.95 -15.10
C VAL A 152 26.58 15.12 -15.20
N THR A 153 26.83 16.04 -16.13
CA THR A 153 25.98 17.19 -16.39
C THR A 153 25.30 17.05 -17.74
N GLU A 154 24.10 17.62 -17.87
CA GLU A 154 23.50 17.86 -19.19
C GLU A 154 24.34 18.93 -19.90
N GLY A 155 24.79 18.64 -21.14
CA GLY A 155 25.72 19.48 -21.88
C GLY A 155 25.21 20.92 -22.10
N GLN A 156 24.51 21.17 -23.20
CA GLN A 156 23.89 22.47 -23.47
C GLN A 156 22.41 22.47 -23.10
N VAL A 157 22.01 23.43 -22.28
CA VAL A 157 20.63 23.65 -21.80
C VAL A 157 20.10 25.02 -22.29
N PRO A 158 18.79 25.15 -22.53
CA PRO A 158 18.20 26.44 -22.90
C PRO A 158 18.17 27.40 -21.70
N VAL A 159 18.41 28.69 -21.95
CA VAL A 159 18.15 29.74 -20.96
C VAL A 159 16.72 30.21 -21.11
N LEU A 160 15.93 30.11 -20.04
CA LEU A 160 14.52 30.44 -20.07
C LEU A 160 14.29 31.90 -19.62
N PRO A 161 13.28 32.60 -20.18
CA PRO A 161 12.86 33.89 -19.65
C PRO A 161 12.29 33.68 -18.24
N GLY A 162 12.82 34.40 -17.25
CA GLY A 162 12.28 34.44 -15.89
C GLY A 162 11.77 35.83 -15.50
N GLY A 163 11.10 35.90 -14.37
CA GLY A 163 10.47 37.13 -13.88
C GLY A 163 11.42 38.02 -13.07
N GLU A 164 11.04 39.29 -12.93
CA GLU A 164 11.68 40.22 -11.99
C GLU A 164 11.51 39.71 -10.53
N PRO A 165 12.53 39.82 -9.66
CA PRO A 165 13.83 40.45 -9.85
C PRO A 165 14.94 39.47 -10.31
N PHE A 166 14.60 38.22 -10.66
CA PHE A 166 15.59 37.16 -10.89
C PHE A 166 16.04 37.06 -12.35
N GLY A 167 15.22 37.52 -13.29
CA GLY A 167 15.53 37.53 -14.72
C GLY A 167 15.66 36.12 -15.30
N PRO A 168 16.46 35.92 -16.37
CA PRO A 168 16.67 34.64 -17.03
C PRO A 168 17.12 33.55 -16.07
N ILE A 169 16.53 32.37 -16.24
CA ILE A 169 16.78 31.19 -15.40
C ILE A 169 17.37 30.05 -16.23
N ILE A 170 18.25 29.27 -15.59
CA ILE A 170 18.99 28.17 -16.21
C ILE A 170 18.59 26.89 -15.45
N PRO A 171 17.89 25.95 -16.10
CA PRO A 171 17.65 24.63 -15.53
C PRO A 171 18.98 23.85 -15.54
N ILE A 172 19.34 23.29 -14.40
CA ILE A 172 20.55 22.51 -14.19
C ILE A 172 20.12 21.12 -13.75
N ASN A 173 20.54 20.11 -14.50
CA ASN A 173 20.40 18.71 -14.14
C ASN A 173 21.78 18.07 -14.01
N VAL A 174 22.02 17.44 -12.86
CA VAL A 174 23.28 16.76 -12.53
C VAL A 174 23.01 15.39 -11.97
N VAL A 175 23.68 14.38 -12.54
CA VAL A 175 23.74 13.04 -11.96
C VAL A 175 25.04 12.90 -11.19
N LEU A 176 24.93 12.67 -9.87
CA LEU A 176 26.07 12.46 -8.98
C LEU A 176 26.18 10.96 -8.64
N CYS A 177 27.22 10.31 -9.16
CA CYS A 177 27.59 8.93 -8.81
C CYS A 177 28.47 8.94 -7.56
N LYS A 178 28.16 8.07 -6.59
CA LYS A 178 28.72 8.11 -5.24
C LYS A 178 29.25 6.75 -4.84
N SER A 179 30.38 6.75 -4.13
CA SER A 179 30.96 5.57 -3.49
C SER A 179 31.13 5.85 -2.00
N VAL A 180 30.54 5.01 -1.16
CA VAL A 180 30.61 5.16 0.30
C VAL A 180 31.14 3.87 0.91
N HIS A 181 32.22 3.96 1.69
CA HIS A 181 32.87 2.81 2.32
C HIS A 181 33.14 3.09 3.80
N VAL A 182 32.79 2.11 4.63
CA VAL A 182 33.07 2.14 6.07
C VAL A 182 34.35 1.37 6.31
N THR A 183 35.38 1.99 6.88
CA THR A 183 36.69 1.38 7.12
C THR A 183 37.10 1.41 8.58
N PHE A 184 37.79 0.37 9.05
CA PHE A 184 38.37 0.33 10.39
C PHE A 184 39.75 -0.34 10.35
N GLU A 185 40.73 0.18 11.08
CA GLU A 185 42.08 -0.39 11.10
C GLU A 185 42.10 -1.77 11.77
N VAL A 186 42.67 -2.76 11.09
CA VAL A 186 42.86 -4.11 11.63
C VAL A 186 44.26 -4.64 11.27
N LYS A 187 44.78 -5.55 12.10
CA LYS A 187 46.01 -6.30 11.83
C LYS A 187 45.61 -7.71 11.39
N LEU A 188 45.96 -8.11 10.17
CA LEU A 188 45.57 -9.39 9.56
C LEU A 188 46.78 -10.09 8.92
N GLU A 189 46.67 -11.40 8.78
CA GLU A 189 47.53 -12.27 7.95
C GLU A 189 46.61 -12.87 6.86
N VAL A 190 46.89 -12.65 5.56
CA VAL A 190 45.89 -12.92 4.49
C VAL A 190 46.47 -13.49 3.19
N LEU A 191 45.75 -14.48 2.61
CA LEU A 191 45.75 -14.83 1.18
C LEU A 191 44.49 -14.17 0.55
N ALA A 192 44.67 -13.24 -0.39
CA ALA A 192 43.61 -12.32 -0.85
C ALA A 192 42.95 -12.69 -2.19
N LYS A 193 41.68 -12.29 -2.34
CA LYS A 193 40.92 -12.25 -3.61
C LYS A 193 40.16 -10.91 -3.69
N PHE A 194 39.95 -10.40 -4.91
CA PHE A 194 39.29 -9.11 -5.15
C PHE A 194 37.82 -9.11 -4.68
N CYS A 195 37.40 -8.03 -4.01
CA CYS A 195 36.01 -7.75 -3.64
C CYS A 195 35.34 -6.86 -4.70
N THR A 196 34.02 -7.03 -4.91
CA THR A 196 33.18 -6.20 -5.78
C THR A 196 32.09 -5.50 -4.96
N PRO A 197 31.70 -4.25 -5.30
CA PRO A 197 30.68 -3.52 -4.54
C PRO A 197 29.29 -4.17 -4.65
N ARG A 198 28.44 -3.95 -3.64
CA ARG A 198 27.01 -4.28 -3.70
C ARG A 198 26.19 -3.05 -4.16
N PRO A 199 25.07 -3.23 -4.89
CA PRO A 199 24.16 -2.13 -5.19
C PRO A 199 23.43 -1.64 -3.91
N ASN A 200 23.02 -0.37 -3.88
CA ASN A 200 22.19 0.17 -2.81
C ASN A 200 20.73 -0.33 -2.90
N ASN A 201 20.49 -1.57 -2.46
CA ASN A 201 19.19 -2.25 -2.56
C ASN A 201 18.45 -2.39 -1.21
N ILE A 202 18.96 -1.79 -0.12
CA ILE A 202 18.30 -1.79 1.18
C ILE A 202 17.48 -0.51 1.30
N VAL A 203 16.16 -0.66 1.38
CA VAL A 203 15.25 0.48 1.51
C VAL A 203 15.40 1.10 2.89
N VAL A 204 15.66 2.40 2.93
CA VAL A 204 15.65 3.18 4.17
C VAL A 204 14.22 3.17 4.72
N PRO A 205 13.97 2.68 5.94
CA PRO A 205 12.67 2.79 6.56
C PRO A 205 12.34 4.28 6.72
N ARG A 206 11.39 4.80 5.92
CA ARG A 206 10.92 6.16 6.12
C ARG A 206 10.30 6.22 7.52
N PRO A 207 10.69 7.16 8.39
CA PRO A 207 9.94 7.38 9.61
C PRO A 207 8.52 7.73 9.19
N THR A 208 7.56 6.87 9.52
CA THR A 208 6.16 7.28 9.47
C THR A 208 6.05 8.42 10.47
N LEU A 209 5.99 9.65 9.98
CA LEU A 209 5.44 10.77 10.73
C LEU A 209 3.99 10.41 11.03
N ARG A 210 3.78 9.59 12.06
CA ARG A 210 2.48 9.40 12.65
C ARG A 210 2.23 10.68 13.42
N CYS A 211 1.30 11.49 12.93
CA CYS A 211 0.64 12.46 13.80
C CYS A 211 0.16 11.68 15.03
N ASP A 212 0.46 12.19 16.21
CA ASP A 212 -0.08 11.63 17.44
C ASP A 212 -1.60 11.83 17.41
N LEU A 213 -2.32 10.81 16.94
CA LEU A 213 -3.78 10.80 16.86
C LEU A 213 -4.43 10.88 18.26
N SER A 214 -3.67 10.68 19.36
CA SER A 214 -4.19 10.91 20.71
C SER A 214 -4.50 12.39 21.00
N SER A 215 -3.99 13.31 20.15
CA SER A 215 -4.32 14.74 20.20
C SER A 215 -5.54 15.14 19.37
N ILE A 216 -6.08 14.23 18.53
CA ILE A 216 -7.33 14.45 17.81
C ILE A 216 -8.48 14.03 18.72
N GLN A 217 -9.02 14.99 19.47
CA GLN A 217 -10.29 14.80 20.14
C GLN A 217 -11.39 14.86 19.07
N PHE A 218 -11.90 13.70 18.65
CA PHE A 218 -13.07 13.65 17.78
C PHE A 218 -14.21 14.44 18.46
N PRO A 219 -14.88 15.35 17.74
CA PRO A 219 -16.04 16.02 18.30
C PRO A 219 -17.05 14.96 18.78
N PRO A 220 -17.72 15.16 19.92
CA PRO A 220 -18.67 14.19 20.43
C PRO A 220 -19.69 13.86 19.35
N GLN A 221 -19.67 12.63 18.86
CA GLN A 221 -20.65 12.15 17.89
C GLN A 221 -22.02 12.14 18.56
N CYS A 222 -23.05 12.58 17.83
CA CYS A 222 -24.43 12.59 18.31
C CYS A 222 -24.92 11.13 18.43
N PRO A 223 -25.05 10.56 19.65
CA PRO A 223 -25.35 9.13 19.82
C PRO A 223 -26.72 8.75 19.30
N ASP A 224 -27.63 9.72 19.23
CA ASP A 224 -29.00 9.53 18.75
C ASP A 224 -29.11 9.46 17.22
N ILE A 225 -28.04 9.79 16.49
CA ILE A 225 -28.03 9.90 15.02
C ILE A 225 -26.89 9.08 14.39
N PHE A 226 -25.81 8.84 15.13
CA PHE A 226 -24.62 8.21 14.59
C PHE A 226 -23.94 7.26 15.60
N PRO A 227 -23.53 6.06 15.17
CA PRO A 227 -23.82 5.43 13.87
C PRO A 227 -25.31 5.01 13.76
N PRO A 228 -25.89 5.01 12.55
CA PRO A 228 -27.21 4.40 12.34
C PRO A 228 -27.17 2.92 12.71
N ALA A 229 -28.31 2.35 13.12
CA ALA A 229 -28.40 0.96 13.53
C ALA A 229 -27.91 0.01 12.42
N ASN A 230 -26.81 -0.67 12.70
CA ASN A 230 -26.10 -1.58 11.82
C ASN A 230 -26.18 -3.02 12.35
N THR A 231 -25.71 -3.97 11.54
CA THR A 231 -25.62 -5.39 11.90
C THR A 231 -24.24 -5.93 11.55
N GLU A 232 -23.80 -6.96 12.27
CA GLU A 232 -22.50 -7.62 12.10
C GLU A 232 -22.51 -8.69 10.99
N CYS A 233 -23.64 -8.85 10.29
CA CYS A 233 -23.80 -9.84 9.23
C CYS A 233 -24.94 -9.50 8.27
N GLN A 234 -24.85 -10.07 7.06
CA GLN A 234 -25.87 -9.99 6.03
C GLN A 234 -26.17 -11.37 5.44
N GLY A 235 -27.36 -11.51 4.85
CA GLY A 235 -27.74 -12.76 4.22
C GLY A 235 -28.79 -12.59 3.14
N THR A 236 -28.75 -13.47 2.15
CA THR A 236 -29.78 -13.56 1.12
C THR A 236 -30.45 -14.92 1.17
N ALA A 237 -31.74 -14.96 0.84
CA ALA A 237 -32.48 -16.21 0.75
C ALA A 237 -33.48 -16.20 -0.39
N LEU A 238 -33.57 -17.31 -1.11
CA LEU A 238 -34.50 -17.49 -2.22
C LEU A 238 -35.14 -18.88 -2.17
N ALA A 239 -36.47 -18.93 -2.07
CA ALA A 239 -37.26 -20.16 -2.16
C ALA A 239 -38.33 -19.99 -3.23
N ARG A 240 -38.55 -21.00 -4.09
CA ARG A 240 -39.48 -20.89 -5.22
C ARG A 240 -40.46 -22.05 -5.25
N ARG A 241 -41.60 -21.85 -4.57
CA ARG A 241 -42.68 -22.85 -4.46
C ARG A 241 -42.18 -24.16 -3.85
N GLU A 242 -41.47 -24.03 -2.75
CA GLU A 242 -40.92 -25.17 -2.02
C GLU A 242 -42.01 -25.81 -1.17
N GLU A 243 -42.02 -27.14 -1.10
CA GLU A 243 -43.01 -27.90 -0.33
C GLU A 243 -42.78 -27.69 1.16
N THR A 244 -43.84 -27.31 1.88
CA THR A 244 -43.78 -27.01 3.32
C THR A 244 -44.97 -27.55 4.07
N VAL A 245 -44.75 -27.85 5.34
CA VAL A 245 -45.81 -28.25 6.29
C VAL A 245 -45.94 -27.11 7.30
N ALA A 246 -46.91 -26.23 7.05
CA ALA A 246 -47.15 -25.05 7.85
C ALA A 246 -48.17 -25.31 8.97
N THR A 247 -48.06 -24.56 10.05
CA THR A 247 -49.00 -24.60 11.18
C THR A 247 -49.70 -23.24 11.31
N PHE A 248 -51.03 -23.24 11.29
CA PHE A 248 -51.86 -22.05 11.41
C PHE A 248 -52.60 -21.95 12.75
N GLY A 249 -52.58 -20.74 13.31
CA GLY A 249 -53.33 -20.36 14.50
C GLY A 249 -52.86 -21.02 15.80
N VAL A 250 -53.39 -20.53 16.91
CA VAL A 250 -52.99 -20.94 18.28
C VAL A 250 -53.34 -22.41 18.59
N ILE A 251 -54.31 -22.97 17.86
CA ILE A 251 -54.77 -24.37 18.02
C ILE A 251 -53.89 -25.35 17.22
N GLY A 252 -53.03 -24.85 16.32
CA GLY A 252 -52.01 -25.65 15.64
C GLY A 252 -52.51 -26.45 14.44
N THR A 253 -53.33 -25.85 13.57
CA THR A 253 -53.81 -26.54 12.36
C THR A 253 -52.67 -26.75 11.37
N VAL A 254 -52.32 -28.00 11.11
CA VAL A 254 -51.23 -28.37 10.18
C VAL A 254 -51.76 -28.47 8.75
N ILE A 255 -51.12 -27.78 7.81
CA ILE A 255 -51.52 -27.68 6.40
C ILE A 255 -50.29 -27.80 5.51
N GLU A 256 -50.38 -28.65 4.47
CA GLU A 256 -49.38 -28.70 3.42
C GLU A 256 -49.57 -27.55 2.43
N GLY A 257 -48.46 -26.96 2.00
CA GLY A 257 -48.48 -25.86 1.05
C GLY A 257 -47.14 -25.64 0.37
N LEU A 258 -47.08 -24.54 -0.38
CA LEU A 258 -45.92 -24.11 -1.13
C LEU A 258 -45.46 -22.74 -0.64
N SER A 259 -44.23 -22.67 -0.14
CA SER A 259 -43.59 -21.45 0.32
C SER A 259 -42.74 -20.82 -0.78
N THR A 260 -42.87 -19.51 -0.94
CA THR A 260 -42.03 -18.71 -1.84
C THR A 260 -41.47 -17.55 -1.03
N MET A 261 -40.17 -17.34 -1.12
CA MET A 261 -39.48 -16.30 -0.35
C MET A 261 -38.41 -15.64 -1.20
N THR A 262 -38.29 -14.33 -1.05
CA THR A 262 -37.15 -13.54 -1.53
C THR A 262 -36.72 -12.63 -0.40
N ALA A 263 -35.51 -12.80 0.10
CA ALA A 263 -34.98 -12.04 1.21
C ALA A 263 -33.60 -11.46 0.87
N ARG A 264 -33.43 -10.18 1.19
CA ARG A 264 -32.18 -9.42 1.20
C ARG A 264 -32.05 -8.79 2.57
N ILE A 265 -31.42 -9.51 3.48
CA ILE A 265 -31.32 -9.10 4.87
C ILE A 265 -29.98 -8.40 5.05
N ALA A 266 -30.06 -7.10 5.34
CA ALA A 266 -28.94 -6.16 5.55
C ALA A 266 -27.97 -5.94 4.36
N GLU A 267 -28.49 -5.56 3.19
CA GLU A 267 -27.78 -5.47 1.89
C GLU A 267 -26.51 -4.58 1.80
N GLU A 268 -26.22 -3.73 2.79
CA GLU A 268 -24.89 -3.13 3.01
C GLU A 268 -24.68 -2.91 4.51
N CYS A 269 -24.97 -3.94 5.32
CA CYS A 269 -24.80 -3.93 6.79
C CYS A 269 -25.67 -2.90 7.54
N SER A 270 -26.72 -2.39 6.88
CA SER A 270 -27.69 -1.46 7.43
C SER A 270 -29.05 -2.12 7.63
N LEU A 271 -29.63 -1.97 8.83
CA LEU A 271 -30.99 -2.43 9.10
C LEU A 271 -32.03 -1.66 8.30
N ALA A 272 -31.73 -0.41 7.94
CA ALA A 272 -32.66 0.47 7.23
C ALA A 272 -32.93 0.05 5.78
N THR A 273 -32.05 -0.76 5.18
CA THR A 273 -32.17 -1.24 3.80
C THR A 273 -32.54 -2.71 3.71
N SER A 274 -32.91 -3.34 4.83
CA SER A 274 -33.33 -4.74 4.84
C SER A 274 -34.71 -4.91 4.19
N GLU A 275 -34.88 -5.96 3.39
CA GLU A 275 -36.16 -6.30 2.78
C GLU A 275 -36.35 -7.81 2.65
N PHE A 276 -37.59 -8.28 2.79
CA PHE A 276 -37.97 -9.59 2.28
C PHE A 276 -39.44 -9.63 1.90
N THR A 277 -39.85 -10.66 1.16
CA THR A 277 -41.25 -10.97 0.90
C THR A 277 -41.44 -12.46 1.01
N TYR A 278 -42.55 -12.86 1.63
CA TYR A 278 -42.92 -14.25 1.78
C TYR A 278 -44.35 -14.48 1.31
N THR A 279 -44.58 -15.57 0.57
CA THR A 279 -45.90 -16.01 0.12
C THR A 279 -46.08 -17.47 0.44
N PHE A 280 -47.24 -17.80 1.02
CA PHE A 280 -47.67 -19.18 1.26
C PHE A 280 -48.90 -19.48 0.42
N ASN A 281 -48.89 -20.64 -0.26
CA ASN A 281 -50.04 -21.16 -0.99
C ASN A 281 -50.41 -22.54 -0.45
N ALA A 282 -51.57 -22.68 0.18
CA ALA A 282 -52.05 -23.97 0.68
C ALA A 282 -52.39 -24.91 -0.49
N THR A 283 -51.90 -26.15 -0.43
CA THR A 283 -52.18 -27.18 -1.44
C THR A 283 -53.18 -28.22 -0.94
N ASP A 284 -53.29 -28.39 0.38
CA ASP A 284 -54.19 -29.35 1.01
C ASP A 284 -55.37 -28.64 1.68
N ILE A 285 -56.30 -28.14 0.86
CA ILE A 285 -57.58 -27.57 1.31
C ILE A 285 -58.71 -28.52 0.90
N GLU A 286 -58.59 -29.81 1.22
CA GLU A 286 -59.71 -30.73 1.09
C GLU A 286 -60.81 -30.32 2.09
N PRO A 287 -62.04 -29.98 1.65
CA PRO A 287 -63.14 -29.80 2.58
C PRO A 287 -63.49 -31.18 3.14
N VAL A 288 -63.10 -31.47 4.38
CA VAL A 288 -63.56 -32.66 5.09
C VAL A 288 -65.07 -32.53 5.29
N ILE A 289 -65.87 -33.02 4.35
CA ILE A 289 -67.31 -33.17 4.50
C ILE A 289 -67.62 -34.61 4.89
N PRO A 290 -67.99 -34.90 6.14
CA PRO A 290 -68.91 -35.98 6.42
C PRO A 290 -70.31 -35.40 6.63
N THR A 291 -71.29 -35.87 5.84
CA THR A 291 -72.76 -35.77 6.08
C THR A 291 -73.48 -34.43 5.78
N PRO A 292 -74.82 -34.47 5.49
CA PRO A 292 -75.52 -33.48 4.68
C PRO A 292 -75.98 -32.28 5.51
N VAL A 293 -75.11 -31.29 5.65
CA VAL A 293 -75.45 -29.93 6.10
C VAL A 293 -75.24 -29.02 4.88
N PRO A 294 -76.10 -28.03 4.60
CA PRO A 294 -75.89 -27.13 3.47
C PRO A 294 -74.49 -26.50 3.57
N PRO A 295 -73.77 -26.38 2.44
CA PRO A 295 -72.41 -25.88 2.45
C PRO A 295 -72.41 -24.46 3.03
N ILE A 296 -71.62 -24.24 4.08
CA ILE A 296 -71.20 -22.89 4.40
C ILE A 296 -70.21 -22.52 3.28
N ASP A 297 -70.71 -21.78 2.30
CA ASP A 297 -69.95 -21.22 1.18
C ASP A 297 -68.94 -20.21 1.72
N THR A 298 -67.74 -20.69 2.03
CA THR A 298 -66.49 -19.95 1.82
C THR A 298 -65.36 -20.96 2.03
N PRO A 299 -64.66 -21.41 0.97
CA PRO A 299 -63.40 -22.10 1.17
C PRO A 299 -62.50 -21.16 1.98
N ILE A 300 -61.95 -21.64 3.10
CA ILE A 300 -60.99 -20.86 3.87
C ILE A 300 -59.73 -20.81 3.01
N GLU A 301 -59.57 -19.72 2.25
CA GLU A 301 -58.32 -19.45 1.56
C GLU A 301 -57.28 -19.08 2.62
N LEU A 302 -56.26 -19.92 2.72
CA LEU A 302 -55.12 -19.74 3.64
C LEU A 302 -53.89 -19.23 2.90
N ASN A 303 -54.09 -18.73 1.69
CA ASN A 303 -53.07 -18.11 0.88
C ASN A 303 -52.85 -16.69 1.38
N PHE A 304 -51.61 -16.32 1.66
CA PHE A 304 -51.29 -14.97 2.08
C PHE A 304 -49.92 -14.54 1.58
N THR A 305 -49.73 -13.22 1.57
CA THR A 305 -48.42 -12.60 1.42
C THR A 305 -48.08 -11.83 2.68
N PHE A 306 -46.83 -11.93 3.11
CA PHE A 306 -46.28 -11.19 4.24
C PHE A 306 -45.16 -10.27 3.76
N THR A 307 -45.28 -9.00 4.17
CA THR A 307 -44.33 -7.93 3.84
C THR A 307 -43.87 -7.25 5.13
N PRO A 308 -42.58 -7.35 5.49
CA PRO A 308 -42.00 -6.62 6.61
C PRO A 308 -42.16 -5.12 6.47
N SER A 309 -42.41 -4.45 7.58
CA SER A 309 -42.46 -2.99 7.70
C SER A 309 -41.30 -2.44 8.53
N THR A 310 -40.77 -3.22 9.47
CA THR A 310 -39.60 -2.85 10.29
C THR A 310 -38.67 -4.03 10.50
N PHE A 311 -37.38 -3.72 10.70
CA PHE A 311 -36.35 -4.67 11.09
C PHE A 311 -35.73 -4.16 12.39
N GLU A 312 -35.88 -4.92 13.47
CA GLU A 312 -35.49 -4.51 14.82
C GLU A 312 -34.15 -5.10 15.23
N THR A 313 -33.93 -6.38 14.94
CA THR A 313 -32.69 -7.07 15.35
C THR A 313 -32.34 -8.16 14.36
N ILE A 314 -31.07 -8.21 13.98
CA ILE A 314 -30.46 -9.32 13.24
C ILE A 314 -29.40 -9.91 14.15
N THR A 315 -29.43 -11.23 14.35
CA THR A 315 -28.43 -11.95 15.13
C THR A 315 -27.84 -13.04 14.26
N CYS A 316 -26.51 -13.10 14.20
CA CYS A 316 -25.80 -14.13 13.49
C CYS A 316 -25.01 -15.03 14.43
N ASP A 317 -24.93 -16.29 14.02
CA ASP A 317 -24.05 -17.27 14.62
C ASP A 317 -23.11 -17.79 13.53
N ASN A 318 -21.88 -17.28 13.54
CA ASN A 318 -20.83 -17.66 12.60
C ASN A 318 -20.33 -19.09 12.82
N THR A 319 -20.66 -19.72 13.97
CA THR A 319 -20.29 -21.12 14.22
C THR A 319 -21.26 -22.10 13.57
N THR A 320 -22.52 -21.70 13.42
CA THR A 320 -23.58 -22.51 12.80
C THR A 320 -24.05 -21.99 11.45
N ASN A 321 -23.42 -20.92 10.92
CA ASN A 321 -23.82 -20.24 9.68
C ASN A 321 -25.34 -20.02 9.63
N SER A 322 -25.85 -19.35 10.66
CA SER A 322 -27.27 -19.07 10.80
C SER A 322 -27.53 -17.62 11.16
N LEU A 323 -28.65 -17.12 10.67
CA LEU A 323 -29.11 -15.74 10.83
C LEU A 323 -30.56 -15.74 11.30
N VAL A 324 -30.85 -14.97 12.34
CA VAL A 324 -32.21 -14.77 12.86
C VAL A 324 -32.56 -13.28 12.80
N VAL A 325 -33.71 -12.98 12.20
CA VAL A 325 -34.23 -11.62 12.03
C VAL A 325 -35.53 -11.46 12.80
N PHE A 326 -35.62 -10.36 13.55
CA PHE A 326 -36.83 -9.93 14.23
C PHE A 326 -37.31 -8.59 13.69
N GLY A 327 -38.62 -8.44 13.60
CA GLY A 327 -39.24 -7.18 13.24
C GLY A 327 -40.74 -7.29 13.16
N GLN A 328 -41.35 -6.29 12.53
CA GLN A 328 -42.80 -6.24 12.34
C GLN A 328 -43.10 -6.17 10.85
N GLY A 329 -44.30 -6.62 10.50
CA GLY A 329 -44.75 -6.60 9.12
C GLY A 329 -46.22 -6.85 9.01
N GLU A 330 -46.68 -6.83 7.78
CA GLU A 330 -48.08 -6.93 7.45
C GLU A 330 -48.34 -8.23 6.69
N ARG A 331 -49.32 -8.98 7.16
CA ARG A 331 -49.89 -10.12 6.45
C ARG A 331 -51.17 -9.69 5.77
N VAL A 332 -51.31 -10.00 4.48
CA VAL A 332 -52.58 -9.87 3.74
C VAL A 332 -53.19 -11.26 3.58
N LEU A 333 -54.19 -11.57 4.40
CA LEU A 333 -54.92 -12.84 4.38
C LEU A 333 -56.40 -12.56 4.06
N ASN A 334 -56.94 -13.16 3.00
CA ASN A 334 -58.33 -12.93 2.57
C ASN A 334 -58.70 -11.45 2.36
N GLY A 335 -57.72 -10.63 1.95
CA GLY A 335 -57.89 -9.19 1.77
C GLY A 335 -57.93 -8.37 3.07
N ILE A 336 -57.64 -8.99 4.22
CA ILE A 336 -57.50 -8.32 5.51
C ILE A 336 -56.01 -8.17 5.81
N GLU A 337 -55.62 -6.94 6.12
CA GLU A 337 -54.28 -6.57 6.53
C GLU A 337 -54.14 -6.74 8.05
N GLU A 338 -53.13 -7.49 8.48
CA GLU A 338 -52.86 -7.76 9.89
C GLU A 338 -51.40 -7.47 10.21
N GLN A 339 -51.17 -6.65 11.24
CA GLN A 339 -49.83 -6.37 11.75
C GLN A 339 -49.37 -7.49 12.67
N LEU A 340 -48.21 -8.07 12.35
CA LEU A 340 -47.63 -9.21 13.04
C LEU A 340 -46.15 -8.97 13.32
N VAL A 341 -45.67 -9.58 14.39
CA VAL A 341 -44.24 -9.67 14.67
C VAL A 341 -43.71 -10.91 13.96
N PHE A 342 -42.61 -10.77 13.23
CA PHE A 342 -41.99 -11.89 12.54
C PHE A 342 -40.67 -12.30 13.22
N GLU A 343 -40.39 -13.59 13.10
CA GLU A 343 -39.09 -14.18 13.35
C GLU A 343 -38.72 -15.00 12.12
N LEU A 344 -37.75 -14.52 11.34
CA LEU A 344 -37.22 -15.22 10.17
C LEU A 344 -35.91 -15.88 10.56
N ARG A 345 -35.81 -17.18 10.35
CA ARG A 345 -34.60 -17.97 10.60
C ARG A 345 -34.07 -18.49 9.28
N LEU A 346 -32.79 -18.24 9.03
CA LEU A 346 -32.03 -18.75 7.91
C LEU A 346 -30.85 -19.54 8.47
N PHE A 347 -30.55 -20.70 7.89
CA PHE A 347 -29.43 -21.54 8.31
C PHE A 347 -28.92 -22.39 7.16
N GLU A 348 -27.66 -22.78 7.21
CA GLU A 348 -27.05 -23.63 6.18
C GLU A 348 -27.64 -25.05 6.19
N GLY A 349 -28.04 -25.58 5.02
CA GLY A 349 -28.52 -26.96 4.88
C GLY A 349 -29.66 -27.14 3.87
N ALA A 350 -30.26 -28.33 3.86
CA ALA A 350 -31.33 -28.70 2.92
C ALA A 350 -32.72 -28.15 3.29
N GLN A 351 -32.95 -27.79 4.55
CA GLN A 351 -34.19 -27.15 5.01
C GLN A 351 -33.87 -25.80 5.63
N SER A 352 -33.24 -24.93 4.86
CA SER A 352 -32.47 -23.75 5.27
C SER A 352 -33.26 -22.52 5.72
N ALA A 353 -34.60 -22.56 5.77
CA ALA A 353 -35.41 -21.42 6.19
C ALA A 353 -36.66 -21.77 6.99
N GLN A 354 -37.06 -20.85 7.87
CA GLN A 354 -38.31 -20.88 8.62
C GLN A 354 -38.82 -19.46 8.91
N LEU A 355 -40.11 -19.21 8.73
CA LEU A 355 -40.80 -17.97 9.12
C LEU A 355 -41.84 -18.26 10.19
N LEU A 356 -41.71 -17.59 11.34
CA LEU A 356 -42.73 -17.56 12.37
C LEU A 356 -43.38 -16.18 12.41
N LEU A 357 -44.70 -16.12 12.49
CA LEU A 357 -45.48 -14.90 12.69
C LEU A 357 -46.25 -14.98 13.99
N ARG A 358 -46.20 -13.89 14.77
CA ARG A 358 -46.85 -13.75 16.07
C ARG A 358 -47.80 -12.57 16.09
N ASP A 359 -48.89 -12.71 16.79
CA ASP A 359 -49.79 -11.59 17.06
C ASP A 359 -49.25 -10.64 18.14
N THR A 360 -50.03 -9.60 18.47
CA THR A 360 -49.68 -8.62 19.51
C THR A 360 -49.67 -9.20 20.94
N SER A 361 -50.23 -10.39 21.14
CA SER A 361 -50.18 -11.12 22.41
C SER A 361 -48.93 -12.02 22.51
N GLY A 362 -48.17 -12.17 21.41
CA GLY A 362 -46.99 -13.00 21.31
C GLY A 362 -47.27 -14.45 20.88
N ASP A 363 -48.54 -14.78 20.61
CA ASP A 363 -48.96 -16.11 20.20
C ASP A 363 -48.59 -16.37 18.74
N VAL A 364 -48.06 -17.57 18.44
CA VAL A 364 -47.72 -17.96 17.06
C VAL A 364 -49.02 -18.17 16.28
N VAL A 365 -49.24 -17.32 15.28
CA VAL A 365 -50.41 -17.40 14.39
C VAL A 365 -50.08 -18.07 13.07
N PHE A 366 -48.79 -18.19 12.74
CA PHE A 366 -48.29 -18.93 11.60
C PHE A 366 -46.86 -19.41 11.85
N ASP A 367 -46.58 -20.66 11.54
CA ASP A 367 -45.24 -21.23 11.43
C ASP A 367 -45.15 -21.91 10.06
N SER A 368 -44.20 -21.50 9.22
CA SER A 368 -44.03 -22.10 7.89
C SER A 368 -43.58 -23.57 7.95
N GLY A 369 -43.11 -24.04 9.10
CA GLY A 369 -42.23 -25.20 9.17
C GLY A 369 -40.89 -24.91 8.50
N LEU A 370 -40.02 -25.91 8.48
CA LEU A 370 -38.74 -25.80 7.78
C LEU A 370 -38.93 -26.04 6.28
N PHE A 371 -38.30 -25.21 5.46
CA PHE A 371 -38.37 -25.31 4.01
C PHE A 371 -37.02 -25.07 3.35
N GLU A 372 -36.87 -25.63 2.14
CA GLU A 372 -35.64 -25.45 1.37
C GLU A 372 -35.55 -24.02 0.85
N ALA A 373 -34.37 -23.42 0.95
CA ALA A 373 -34.09 -22.10 0.39
C ALA A 373 -32.62 -22.04 -0.03
N LEU A 374 -32.35 -21.38 -1.16
CA LEU A 374 -30.97 -21.01 -1.48
C LEU A 374 -30.57 -19.86 -0.55
N VAL A 375 -29.71 -20.13 0.42
CA VAL A 375 -29.21 -19.16 1.40
C VAL A 375 -27.75 -18.84 1.15
N ASP A 376 -27.37 -17.59 1.35
CA ASP A 376 -25.98 -17.12 1.31
C ASP A 376 -25.75 -16.13 2.46
N PHE A 377 -24.56 -16.18 3.07
CA PHE A 377 -24.22 -15.42 4.27
C PHE A 377 -22.88 -14.71 4.09
N GLU A 378 -22.80 -13.46 4.52
CA GLU A 378 -21.55 -12.70 4.54
C GLU A 378 -21.41 -11.93 5.87
N GLU A 379 -20.17 -11.80 6.34
CA GLU A 379 -19.83 -11.02 7.53
C GLU A 379 -19.75 -9.52 7.19
N CYS A 380 -20.25 -8.68 8.09
CA CYS A 380 -20.23 -7.23 7.92
C CYS A 380 -19.09 -6.61 8.72
N ASP A 381 -18.07 -6.09 8.03
CA ASP A 381 -17.02 -5.30 8.65
C ASP A 381 -17.58 -3.94 9.11
N THR A 382 -17.75 -3.76 10.43
CA THR A 382 -18.22 -2.48 10.97
C THR A 382 -17.05 -1.54 11.27
N PHE A 383 -17.34 -0.25 11.42
CA PHE A 383 -16.33 0.73 11.84
C PHE A 383 -15.69 0.39 13.20
N GLY A 384 -16.41 -0.33 14.08
CA GLY A 384 -15.87 -0.81 15.35
C GLY A 384 -14.76 -1.85 15.18
N ASP A 385 -14.88 -2.71 14.17
CA ASP A 385 -13.90 -3.76 13.89
C ASP A 385 -12.59 -3.19 13.34
N LEU A 386 -12.70 -2.13 12.52
CA LEU A 386 -11.57 -1.37 12.01
C LEU A 386 -10.78 -0.61 13.10
N LEU A 387 -11.44 -0.23 14.21
CA LEU A 387 -10.78 0.46 15.32
C LEU A 387 -10.01 -0.49 16.25
N ASN A 388 -10.40 -1.76 16.33
CA ASN A 388 -9.72 -2.77 17.14
C ASN A 388 -8.49 -3.40 16.44
N LEU A 389 -8.27 -3.07 15.16
CA LEU A 389 -7.14 -3.51 14.34
C LEU A 389 -5.93 -2.56 14.39
N ILE A 390 -5.98 -1.47 15.16
CA ILE A 390 -4.93 -0.44 15.26
C ILE A 390 -4.12 -0.58 16.55
#